data_AF-A0A526YFV7-F1
#
_entry.id   AF-A0A526YFV7-F1
#
_cell.length_a   1.000
_cell.length_b   1.000
_cell.length_c   1.000
_cell.angle_alpha   90.00
_cell.angle_beta   90.00
_cell.angle_gamma   90.00
#
_symmetry.space_group_name_H-M   'P 1'
#
loop_
_entity.id
_entity.type
_entity.pdbx_description
1 polymer ?
#
loop_
_entity_poly.entity_id
_entity_poly.type
_entity_poly.pdbx_seq_one_letter_code
_entity_poly.pdbx_strand_id
1 'polypeptide(L)'
;VVAGDTTVRDVRLSAEPADAGWSVKSLGATLPGRARLEANGMLSLEDQFGFSGSLLLAVGQPSGFAAWLSKDVDEAIRRLPAAGFKAKVDLTGNRQAFSDLE
;
A
#
# COMPACT_ATOMS: atom_id res chain seq x y z
N VAL A 1 4.44 -8.99 -10.38
CA VAL A 1 5.48 -9.11 -9.32
C VAL A 1 5.03 -10.21 -8.36
N VAL A 2 5.94 -11.02 -7.82
CA VAL A 2 5.59 -12.02 -6.80
C VAL A 2 6.02 -11.49 -5.44
N ALA A 3 5.13 -11.56 -4.45
CA ALA A 3 5.40 -11.12 -3.08
C ALA A 3 4.70 -12.05 -2.08
N GLY A 4 5.41 -12.46 -1.04
CA GLY A 4 5.02 -13.60 -0.21
C GLY A 4 5.04 -14.86 -1.08
N ASP A 5 3.87 -15.45 -1.31
CA ASP A 5 3.68 -16.65 -2.13
C ASP A 5 2.61 -16.42 -3.23
N THR A 6 2.28 -15.16 -3.53
CA THR A 6 1.20 -14.80 -4.47
C THR A 6 1.62 -13.66 -5.38
N THR A 7 0.88 -13.47 -6.47
CA THR A 7 1.18 -12.46 -7.49
C THR A 7 0.48 -11.13 -7.18
N VAL A 8 1.26 -10.06 -7.13
CA VAL A 8 0.79 -8.69 -7.33
C VAL A 8 0.68 -8.43 -8.84
N ARG A 9 -0.51 -8.01 -9.27
CA ARG A 9 -0.91 -7.89 -10.68
C ARG A 9 -1.21 -6.44 -11.04
N ASP A 10 -1.27 -6.18 -12.35
CA ASP A 10 -1.63 -4.88 -12.92
C ASP A 10 -0.83 -3.70 -12.35
N VAL A 11 0.45 -3.94 -12.06
CA VAL A 11 1.35 -2.94 -11.50
C VAL A 11 1.59 -1.87 -12.57
N ARG A 12 1.25 -0.63 -12.24
CA ARG A 12 1.50 0.55 -13.05
C ARG A 12 2.23 1.57 -12.20
N LEU A 13 3.34 2.08 -12.71
CA LEU A 13 4.15 3.10 -12.05
C LEU A 13 4.53 4.17 -13.06
N SER A 14 4.22 5.42 -12.72
CA SER A 14 4.74 6.62 -13.38
C SER A 14 5.49 7.42 -12.32
N ALA A 15 6.81 7.53 -12.50
CA ALA A 15 7.68 8.25 -11.59
C ALA A 15 8.84 8.88 -12.35
N GLU A 16 9.37 9.97 -11.80
CA GLU A 16 10.51 10.71 -12.33
C GLU A 16 11.58 10.85 -11.26
N PRO A 17 12.88 10.79 -11.61
CA PRO A 17 13.95 11.05 -10.65
C PRO A 17 13.81 12.45 -10.01
N ALA A 18 14.15 12.53 -8.73
CA ALA A 18 14.24 13.77 -7.96
C ALA A 18 15.49 13.71 -7.06
N ASP A 19 15.88 14.84 -6.48
CA ASP A 19 17.17 14.98 -5.78
C ASP A 19 17.44 13.87 -4.75
N ALA A 20 16.44 13.47 -3.94
CA ALA A 20 16.57 12.46 -2.88
C ALA A 20 15.82 11.15 -3.16
N GLY A 21 15.45 10.88 -4.42
CA GLY A 21 14.73 9.66 -4.81
C GLY A 21 13.84 9.82 -6.04
N TRP A 22 12.55 9.51 -5.92
CA TRP A 22 11.61 9.52 -7.04
C TRP A 22 10.32 10.25 -6.70
N SER A 23 9.94 11.20 -7.55
CA SER A 23 8.60 11.78 -7.56
C SER A 23 7.64 10.80 -8.25
N VAL A 24 6.77 10.17 -7.47
CA VAL A 24 5.78 9.20 -7.93
C VAL A 24 4.50 9.95 -8.32
N LYS A 25 4.29 10.12 -9.63
CA LYS A 25 3.07 10.70 -10.19
C LYS A 25 1.86 9.79 -9.98
N SER A 26 2.06 8.48 -10.21
CA SER A 26 1.05 7.47 -9.90
C SER A 26 1.66 6.10 -9.71
N LEU A 27 1.17 5.39 -8.70
CA LEU A 27 1.35 3.96 -8.49
C LEU A 27 -0.05 3.34 -8.42
N GLY A 28 -0.24 2.22 -9.11
CA GLY A 28 -1.46 1.41 -9.03
C GLY A 28 -1.10 -0.07 -9.03
N ALA A 29 -1.74 -0.85 -8.18
CA ALA A 29 -1.56 -2.30 -8.14
C ALA A 29 -2.83 -3.03 -7.70
N THR A 30 -2.99 -4.26 -8.19
CA THR A 30 -3.98 -5.21 -7.71
C THR A 30 -3.29 -6.22 -6.78
N LEU A 31 -3.74 -6.27 -5.53
CA LEU A 31 -3.23 -7.14 -4.48
C LEU A 31 -4.23 -8.29 -4.18
N PRO A 32 -3.78 -9.38 -3.53
CA PRO A 32 -4.67 -10.45 -3.06
C PRO A 32 -5.81 -9.94 -2.15
N GLY A 33 -6.91 -10.70 -2.07
CA GLY A 33 -8.11 -10.25 -1.35
C GLY A 33 -8.94 -9.22 -2.10
N ARG A 34 -8.88 -9.23 -3.44
CA ARG A 34 -9.57 -8.25 -4.32
C ARG A 34 -9.27 -6.82 -3.86
N ALA A 35 -7.98 -6.57 -3.63
CA ALA A 35 -7.51 -5.31 -3.08
C ALA A 35 -6.88 -4.45 -4.17
N ARG A 36 -7.17 -3.14 -4.15
CA ARG A 36 -6.59 -2.15 -5.02
C ARG A 36 -5.81 -1.14 -4.19
N LEU A 37 -4.54 -0.97 -4.56
CA LEU A 37 -3.64 0.02 -3.99
C LEU A 37 -3.40 1.11 -5.02
N GLU A 38 -3.57 2.36 -4.61
CA GLU A 38 -3.19 3.53 -5.39
C GLU A 38 -2.37 4.49 -4.52
N ALA A 39 -1.32 5.08 -5.08
CA ALA A 39 -0.49 6.02 -4.36
C ALA A 39 0.14 7.09 -5.27
N ASN A 40 0.41 8.27 -4.71
CA ASN A 40 1.22 9.32 -5.31
C ASN A 40 1.99 10.05 -4.21
N GLY A 41 3.17 10.59 -4.53
CA GLY A 41 4.02 11.24 -3.53
C GLY A 41 5.51 11.12 -3.84
N MET A 42 6.33 11.12 -2.80
CA MET A 42 7.78 11.01 -2.87
C MET A 42 8.23 9.67 -2.31
N LEU A 43 9.01 8.92 -3.10
CA LEU A 43 9.76 7.76 -2.66
C LEU A 43 11.20 8.17 -2.40
N SER A 44 11.60 8.25 -1.14
CA SER A 44 12.96 8.58 -0.72
C SER A 44 13.83 7.34 -0.70
N LEU A 45 15.02 7.43 -1.29
CA LEU A 45 16.01 6.33 -1.35
C LEU A 45 17.30 6.65 -0.57
N GLU A 46 17.55 7.93 -0.27
CA GLU A 46 18.73 8.40 0.46
C GLU A 46 18.46 8.49 1.97
N ASP A 47 19.47 8.16 2.78
CA ASP A 47 19.49 8.09 4.26
C ASP A 47 18.48 7.12 4.91
N GLN A 48 17.19 7.26 4.60
CA GLN A 48 16.11 6.41 5.08
C GLN A 48 15.12 6.12 3.95
N PHE A 49 15.04 4.85 3.56
CA PHE A 49 14.01 4.40 2.62
C PHE A 49 12.61 4.70 3.19
N GLY A 50 11.80 5.41 2.41
CA GLY A 50 10.46 5.80 2.84
C GLY A 50 9.58 6.35 1.73
N PHE A 51 8.29 6.45 2.03
CA PHE A 51 7.28 6.99 1.15
C PHE A 51 6.42 8.02 1.89
N SER A 52 6.33 9.22 1.34
CA SER A 52 5.42 10.27 1.83
C SER A 52 4.47 10.70 0.73
N GLY A 53 3.17 10.80 1.02
CA GLY A 53 2.20 11.11 -0.02
C GLY A 53 0.77 10.77 0.32
N SER A 54 -0.02 10.49 -0.71
CA SER A 54 -1.40 10.01 -0.57
C SER A 54 -1.47 8.53 -0.91
N LEU A 55 -2.21 7.77 -0.11
CA LEU A 55 -2.41 6.34 -0.31
C LEU A 55 -3.90 6.01 -0.20
N LEU A 56 -4.39 5.22 -1.14
CA LEU A 56 -5.70 4.59 -1.10
C LEU A 56 -5.53 3.08 -1.13
N LEU A 57 -6.18 2.40 -0.19
CA LEU A 57 -6.30 0.96 -0.17
C LEU A 57 -7.77 0.60 -0.09
N ALA A 58 -8.28 -0.11 -1.08
CA ALA A 58 -9.64 -0.65 -1.08
C ALA A 58 -9.58 -2.17 -1.16
N VAL A 59 -10.19 -2.87 -0.20
CA VAL A 59 -10.11 -4.33 -0.03
C VAL A 59 -11.50 -4.93 -0.06
N GLY A 60 -11.80 -5.66 -1.13
CA GLY A 60 -13.10 -6.32 -1.29
C GLY A 60 -13.22 -7.68 -0.60
N GLN A 61 -12.12 -8.28 -0.13
CA GLN A 61 -12.10 -9.51 0.66
C GLN A 61 -11.02 -9.40 1.77
N PRO A 62 -11.34 -8.75 2.90
CA PRO A 62 -10.37 -8.44 3.96
C PRO A 62 -9.62 -9.66 4.50
N SER A 63 -10.29 -10.80 4.70
CA SER A 63 -9.64 -12.01 5.20
C SER A 63 -8.60 -12.58 4.23
N GLY A 64 -8.88 -12.53 2.92
CA GLY A 64 -7.93 -12.97 1.89
C GLY A 64 -6.73 -12.04 1.77
N PHE A 65 -6.94 -10.74 1.96
CA PHE A 65 -5.85 -9.75 2.00
C PHE A 65 -4.97 -9.94 3.24
N ALA A 66 -5.58 -10.08 4.43
CA ALA A 66 -4.85 -10.31 5.68
C ALA A 66 -4.04 -11.62 5.64
N ALA A 67 -4.64 -12.71 5.15
CA ALA A 67 -3.93 -13.99 5.01
C ALA A 67 -2.67 -13.86 4.13
N TRP A 68 -2.71 -13.02 3.10
CA TRP A 68 -1.55 -12.75 2.25
C TRP A 68 -0.52 -11.83 2.92
N LEU A 69 -0.97 -10.78 3.61
CA LEU A 69 -0.10 -9.76 4.21
C LEU A 69 0.61 -10.25 5.47
N SER A 70 -0.11 -10.91 6.39
CA SER A 70 0.39 -11.27 7.72
C SER A 70 0.47 -12.77 7.98
N LYS A 71 0.01 -13.63 7.05
CA LYS A 71 -0.12 -15.10 7.20
C LYS A 71 -1.05 -15.57 8.32
N ASP A 72 -1.53 -14.67 9.16
CA ASP A 72 -2.53 -14.90 10.21
C ASP A 72 -3.72 -13.94 10.04
N VAL A 73 -4.92 -14.42 10.38
CA VAL A 73 -6.18 -13.70 10.22
C VAL A 73 -6.98 -13.77 11.50
N ASP A 74 -7.04 -12.62 12.18
CA ASP A 74 -7.88 -12.36 13.35
C ASP A 74 -9.37 -12.65 13.06
N GLU A 75 -10.10 -13.20 14.03
CA GLU A 75 -11.54 -13.45 13.91
C GLU A 75 -12.34 -12.19 13.56
N ALA A 76 -11.95 -11.02 14.06
CA ALA A 76 -12.62 -9.76 13.77
C ALA A 76 -12.59 -9.44 12.26
N ILE A 77 -11.48 -9.76 11.60
CA ILE A 77 -11.30 -9.54 10.15
C ILE A 77 -12.15 -10.51 9.32
N ARG A 78 -12.45 -11.72 9.85
CA ARG A 78 -13.26 -12.73 9.14
C ARG A 78 -14.70 -12.31 8.88
N ARG A 79 -15.19 -11.32 9.63
CA ARG A 79 -16.57 -10.83 9.55
C ARG A 79 -16.71 -9.56 8.69
N LEU A 80 -15.60 -8.95 8.26
CA LEU A 80 -15.63 -7.70 7.51
C LEU A 80 -16.02 -7.95 6.03
N PRO A 81 -17.10 -7.35 5.53
CA PRO A 81 -17.52 -7.52 4.14
C PRO A 81 -16.59 -6.80 3.15
N ALA A 82 -16.01 -5.69 3.57
CA ALA A 82 -15.00 -4.90 2.87
C ALA A 82 -14.22 -4.08 3.90
N ALA A 83 -13.05 -3.61 3.51
CA ALA A 83 -12.24 -2.68 4.29
C ALA A 83 -11.51 -1.75 3.34
N GLY A 84 -11.11 -0.59 3.83
CA GLY A 84 -10.30 0.33 3.05
C GLY A 84 -10.06 1.60 3.79
N PHE A 85 -9.13 2.38 3.28
CA PHE A 85 -8.91 3.73 3.73
C PHE A 85 -8.29 4.57 2.62
N LYS A 86 -8.43 5.88 2.77
CA LYS A 86 -7.61 6.87 2.08
C LYS A 86 -6.96 7.75 3.13
N ALA A 87 -5.66 8.01 2.97
CA ALA A 87 -4.92 8.80 3.95
C ALA A 87 -3.76 9.55 3.29
N LYS A 88 -3.33 10.61 3.97
CA LYS A 88 -1.96 11.11 3.87
C LYS A 88 -1.05 10.22 4.70
N VAL A 89 0.09 9.84 4.15
CA VAL A 89 1.01 8.90 4.77
C VAL A 89 2.42 9.44 4.81
N ASP A 90 3.12 9.09 5.89
CA ASP A 90 4.56 9.17 6.01
C ASP A 90 5.05 7.82 6.54
N LEU A 91 5.61 7.02 5.64
CA LEU A 91 5.98 5.64 5.85
C LEU A 91 7.49 5.50 5.77
N THR A 92 8.10 5.10 6.87
CA THR A 92 9.52 4.74 6.96
C THR A 92 9.63 3.32 7.52
N GLY A 93 10.82 2.73 7.49
CA GLY A 93 11.04 1.41 8.09
C GLY A 93 10.68 1.33 9.59
N ASN A 94 10.76 2.44 10.32
CA ASN A 94 10.56 2.48 11.78
C ASN A 94 9.25 3.14 12.21
N ARG A 95 8.58 3.86 11.32
CA ARG A 95 7.38 4.64 11.64
C ARG A 95 6.41 4.64 10.47
N GLN A 96 5.15 4.35 10.78
CA GLN A 96 4.04 4.47 9.86
C GLN A 96 3.07 5.51 10.44
N ALA A 97 3.00 6.68 9.82
CA ALA A 97 2.08 7.74 10.21
C ALA A 97 0.99 7.90 9.15
N PHE A 98 -0.25 8.01 9.61
CA PHE A 98 -1.44 8.23 8.79
C PHE A 98 -2.17 9.45 9.33
N SER A 99 -2.53 10.38 8.45
CA SER A 99 -3.37 11.53 8.75
C SER A 99 -4.47 11.68 7.70
N ASP A 100 -5.50 12.46 8.02
CA ASP A 100 -6.66 12.68 7.16
C ASP A 100 -7.30 11.35 6.69
N LEU A 101 -7.52 10.45 7.66
CA LEU A 101 -8.05 9.12 7.40
C LEU A 101 -9.55 9.19 7.06
N GLU A 102 -9.91 8.69 5.87
CA GLU A 102 -11.27 8.52 5.36
C GLU A 102 -11.59 7.05 5.08
#